data_AF-A0A3M1AC11-F1
#
_entry.id   AF-A0A3M1AC11-F1
#
_cell.length_a   1.000
_cell.length_b   1.000
_cell.length_c   1.000
_cell.angle_alpha   90.00
_cell.angle_beta   90.00
_cell.angle_gamma   90.00
#
_symmetry.space_group_name_H-M   'P 1'
#
loop_
_entity.id
_entity.type
_entity.pdbx_description
1 polymer ?
#
loop_
_entity_poly.entity_id
_entity_poly.type
_entity_poly.pdbx_seq_one_letter_code
_entity_poly.pdbx_strand_id
1 'polypeptide(L)'
;ADFWEEVHARDGRIVLDPGAFYILVSREAVHIPPDYAAEMAPYLAMVGEFRVHYAGFFDPGFGHAAAGGAGARGVLEVRCHEAPFVLEHGQIVGRLIYERMAARPKRLYGAGLASNYQGQGLKLSKHFRMPTP
;
A
#
# COMPACT_ATOMS: atom_id res chain seq x y z
N ALA A 1 -17.61 4.62 13.90
CA ALA A 1 -16.92 3.46 13.31
C ALA A 1 -17.79 2.93 12.18
N ASP A 2 -18.09 3.81 11.21
CA ASP A 2 -19.33 3.64 10.42
C ASP A 2 -19.06 3.05 9.02
N PHE A 3 -17.78 2.83 8.70
CA PHE A 3 -17.32 2.45 7.35
C PHE A 3 -16.25 1.35 7.34
N TRP A 4 -15.54 1.13 8.45
CA TRP A 4 -14.41 0.22 8.54
C TRP A 4 -14.45 -0.56 9.84
N GLU A 5 -14.17 -1.86 9.74
CA GLU A 5 -13.99 -2.77 10.86
C GLU A 5 -12.50 -3.13 10.98
N GLU A 6 -11.98 -3.14 12.20
CA GLU A 6 -10.60 -3.54 12.44
C GLU A 6 -10.46 -5.06 12.38
N VAL A 7 -9.44 -5.53 11.67
CA VAL A 7 -9.14 -6.96 11.52
C VAL A 7 -7.82 -7.27 12.22
N HIS A 8 -7.86 -8.19 13.18
CA HIS A 8 -6.67 -8.67 13.88
C HIS A 8 -6.24 -10.03 13.33
N ALA A 9 -4.96 -10.14 13.00
CA ALA A 9 -4.37 -11.42 12.63
C ALA A 9 -4.31 -12.37 13.83
N ARG A 10 -4.62 -13.65 13.61
CA ARG A 10 -4.40 -14.73 14.58
C ARG A 10 -3.30 -15.62 14.03
N ASP A 11 -2.31 -15.95 14.85
CA ASP A 11 -1.15 -16.77 14.46
C ASP A 11 -0.43 -16.27 13.19
N GLY A 12 -0.39 -14.95 12.99
CA GLY A 12 0.22 -14.32 11.83
C GLY A 12 -0.57 -14.47 10.53
N ARG A 13 -1.87 -14.79 10.60
CA ARG A 13 -2.73 -15.06 9.45
C ARG A 13 -4.04 -14.28 9.54
N ILE A 14 -4.60 -13.97 8.38
CA ILE A 14 -5.98 -13.49 8.22
C ILE A 14 -6.68 -14.28 7.12
N VAL A 15 -7.99 -14.47 7.27
CA VAL A 15 -8.84 -15.02 6.20
C VAL A 15 -9.48 -13.85 5.48
N LEU A 16 -9.31 -13.79 4.17
CA LEU A 16 -9.94 -12.80 3.31
C LEU A 16 -11.22 -13.41 2.75
N ASP A 17 -12.36 -12.84 3.13
CA ASP A 17 -13.67 -13.28 2.68
C ASP A 17 -13.94 -12.86 1.22
N PRO A 18 -14.60 -13.70 0.41
CA PRO A 18 -15.01 -13.34 -0.94
C PRO A 18 -15.91 -12.10 -0.95
N GLY A 19 -15.63 -11.15 -1.83
CA GLY A 19 -16.38 -9.90 -1.99
C GLY A 19 -16.05 -8.81 -0.97
N ALA A 20 -15.29 -9.12 0.08
CA ALA A 20 -14.84 -8.12 1.05
C ALA A 20 -13.64 -7.31 0.52
N PHE A 21 -13.44 -6.13 1.11
CA PHE A 21 -12.35 -5.22 0.78
C PHE A 21 -11.53 -4.92 2.03
N TYR A 22 -10.24 -5.17 1.94
CA TYR A 22 -9.29 -5.03 3.04
C TYR A 22 -8.29 -3.94 2.72
N ILE A 23 -7.96 -3.11 3.71
CA ILE A 23 -6.83 -2.21 3.65
C ILE A 23 -5.74 -2.81 4.53
N LEU A 24 -4.67 -3.24 3.89
CA LEU A 24 -3.49 -3.82 4.52
C LEU A 24 -2.28 -2.91 4.29
N VAL A 25 -1.14 -3.29 4.85
CA VAL A 25 0.10 -2.53 4.71
C VAL A 25 1.28 -3.46 4.46
N SER A 26 2.21 -3.06 3.60
CA SER A 26 3.43 -3.82 3.35
C SER A 26 4.26 -4.02 4.62
N ARG A 27 5.01 -5.12 4.67
CA ARG A 27 6.02 -5.33 5.70
C ARG A 27 7.22 -4.42 5.45
N GLU A 28 7.62 -4.33 4.18
CA GLU A 28 8.75 -3.56 3.69
C GLU A 28 8.47 -2.06 3.75
N ALA A 29 9.49 -1.27 4.09
CA ALA A 29 9.48 0.16 3.87
C ALA A 29 9.96 0.44 2.43
N VAL A 30 9.12 1.12 1.67
CA VAL A 30 9.36 1.47 0.26
C VAL A 30 10.03 2.84 0.18
N HIS A 31 10.99 2.96 -0.74
CA HIS A 31 11.64 4.22 -1.08
C HIS A 31 11.67 4.36 -2.61
N ILE A 32 11.05 5.41 -3.13
CA ILE A 32 11.08 5.79 -4.54
C ILE A 32 12.04 6.97 -4.73
N PRO A 33 13.17 6.79 -5.45
CA PRO A 33 14.10 7.89 -5.69
C PRO A 33 13.49 9.02 -6.54
N PRO A 34 14.04 10.25 -6.49
CA PRO A 34 13.49 11.41 -7.21
C PRO A 34 13.36 11.28 -8.73
N ASP A 35 14.13 10.39 -9.35
CA ASP A 35 14.18 10.20 -10.81
C ASP A 35 13.38 8.98 -11.29
N TYR A 36 12.61 8.35 -10.39
CA TYR A 36 11.81 7.17 -10.68
C TYR A 36 10.39 7.32 -10.14
N ALA A 37 9.43 6.70 -10.82
CA ALA A 37 8.15 6.30 -10.24
C ALA A 37 8.15 4.78 -10.06
N ALA A 38 7.18 4.24 -9.33
CA ALA A 38 6.96 2.80 -9.31
C ALA A 38 5.49 2.44 -9.44
N GLU A 39 5.20 1.30 -10.07
CA GLU A 39 3.86 0.73 -10.15
C GLU A 39 3.78 -0.54 -9.30
N MET A 40 2.69 -0.71 -8.54
CA MET A 40 2.42 -1.97 -7.85
C MET A 40 1.78 -2.96 -8.82
N ALA A 41 2.51 -3.99 -9.20
CA ALA A 41 2.01 -5.08 -10.01
C ALA A 41 1.75 -6.33 -9.16
N PRO A 42 0.71 -7.11 -9.47
CA PRO A 42 0.46 -8.39 -8.80
C PRO A 42 1.63 -9.37 -9.07
N TYR A 43 2.05 -10.11 -8.04
CA TYR A 43 3.20 -11.04 -8.14
C TYR A 43 2.85 -12.30 -8.92
N LEU A 44 1.71 -12.90 -8.59
CA LEU A 44 0.98 -13.82 -9.47
C LEU A 44 -0.45 -13.32 -9.54
N ALA A 45 -1.02 -13.28 -10.74
CA ALA A 45 -2.47 -13.35 -10.89
C ALA A 45 -2.87 -14.77 -10.47
N MET A 46 -2.85 -15.06 -9.17
CA MET A 46 -3.55 -16.24 -8.66
C MET A 46 -5.00 -16.03 -9.06
N VAL A 47 -5.38 -16.87 -10.03
CA VAL A 47 -6.55 -16.77 -10.90
C VAL A 47 -7.74 -16.18 -10.15
N GLY A 48 -8.16 -14.97 -10.54
CA GLY A 48 -9.39 -14.36 -10.05
C GLY A 48 -9.37 -13.87 -8.60
N GLU A 49 -8.55 -14.41 -7.70
CA GLU A 49 -8.77 -14.29 -6.25
C GLU A 49 -8.11 -13.09 -5.58
N PHE A 50 -7.18 -12.36 -6.21
CA PHE A 50 -6.37 -11.41 -5.44
C PHE A 50 -5.90 -10.20 -6.25
N ARG A 51 -6.31 -9.01 -5.83
CA ARG A 51 -5.78 -7.72 -6.34
C ARG A 51 -5.20 -6.95 -5.16
N VAL A 52 -4.02 -6.36 -5.34
CA VAL A 52 -3.26 -5.69 -4.26
C VAL A 52 -3.47 -4.19 -4.21
N HIS A 53 -3.99 -3.59 -5.28
CA HIS A 53 -4.15 -2.15 -5.33
C HIS A 53 -5.11 -1.68 -6.43
N TYR A 54 -5.87 -0.62 -6.16
CA TYR A 54 -6.61 0.13 -7.19
C TYR A 54 -5.91 1.45 -7.59
N ALA A 55 -4.86 1.90 -6.89
CA ALA A 55 -4.13 3.15 -7.20
C ALA A 55 -2.74 2.93 -7.84
N GLY A 56 -2.66 2.97 -9.17
CA GLY A 56 -1.49 2.50 -9.95
C GLY A 56 -0.07 2.86 -9.48
N PHE A 57 0.22 4.11 -9.09
CA PHE A 57 1.60 4.60 -8.99
C PHE A 57 2.04 5.10 -7.61
N PHE A 58 3.31 4.87 -7.31
CA PHE A 58 4.09 5.49 -6.25
C PHE A 58 4.93 6.63 -6.85
N ASP A 59 4.74 7.83 -6.34
CA ASP A 59 5.35 9.05 -6.87
C ASP A 59 6.85 9.17 -6.53
N PRO A 60 7.63 9.87 -7.39
CA PRO A 60 9.03 10.19 -7.09
C PRO A 60 9.20 10.93 -5.76
N GLY A 61 10.01 10.37 -4.86
CA GLY A 61 10.24 10.90 -3.52
C GLY A 61 9.44 10.21 -2.40
N PHE A 62 8.55 9.27 -2.71
CA PHE A 62 7.84 8.49 -1.70
C PHE A 62 8.84 7.74 -0.79
N GLY A 63 8.74 7.92 0.53
CA GLY A 63 9.67 7.33 1.49
C GLY A 63 11.11 7.87 1.43
N HIS A 64 11.39 8.90 0.63
CA HIS A 64 12.75 9.43 0.46
C HIS A 64 13.17 10.36 1.60
N ALA A 65 14.37 10.13 2.15
CA ALA A 65 14.88 10.86 3.32
C ALA A 65 15.01 12.38 3.12
N ALA A 66 15.53 12.82 1.97
CA ALA A 66 15.65 14.24 1.67
C ALA A 66 14.30 14.93 1.43
N ALA A 67 13.21 14.16 1.30
CA ALA A 67 11.83 14.65 1.24
C ALA A 67 11.08 14.41 2.58
N GLY A 68 11.81 14.23 3.69
CA GLY A 68 11.25 14.05 5.03
C GLY A 68 10.75 12.63 5.33
N GLY A 69 11.13 11.62 4.53
CA GLY A 69 10.81 10.21 4.77
C GLY A 69 11.88 9.45 5.56
N ALA A 70 11.59 8.22 5.97
CA ALA A 70 12.58 7.26 6.49
C ALA A 70 12.33 5.86 5.89
N GLY A 71 11.85 5.84 4.65
CA GLY A 71 11.01 4.77 4.12
C GLY A 71 9.54 4.96 4.54
N ALA A 72 8.61 4.54 3.69
CA ALA A 72 7.17 4.54 3.98
C ALA A 72 6.57 3.20 3.56
N ARG A 73 5.63 2.67 4.35
CA ARG A 73 4.99 1.40 3.98
C ARG A 73 3.95 1.63 2.89
N GLY A 74 3.86 0.72 1.93
CA GLY A 74 2.82 0.74 0.92
C GLY A 74 1.50 0.28 1.51
N VAL A 75 0.46 1.11 1.40
CA VAL A 75 -0.92 0.68 1.67
C VAL A 75 -1.36 -0.23 0.53
N LEU A 76 -1.99 -1.35 0.87
CA LEU A 76 -2.42 -2.37 -0.07
C LEU A 76 -3.94 -2.50 0.05
N GLU A 77 -4.62 -2.47 -1.09
CA GLU A 77 -6.06 -2.58 -1.18
C GLU A 77 -6.39 -3.94 -1.75
N VAL A 78 -6.85 -4.83 -0.88
CA VAL A 78 -6.95 -6.25 -1.17
C VAL A 78 -8.40 -6.69 -1.30
N ARG A 79 -8.69 -7.45 -2.37
CA ARG A 79 -9.98 -8.15 -2.52
C ARG A 79 -9.78 -9.61 -2.87
N CYS A 80 -10.65 -10.43 -2.30
CA CYS A 80 -10.89 -11.78 -2.76
C CYS A 80 -12.18 -11.89 -3.56
N HIS A 81 -12.18 -12.66 -4.66
CA HIS A 81 -13.33 -12.72 -5.58
C HIS A 81 -14.16 -14.02 -5.46
N GLU A 82 -13.52 -15.19 -5.43
CA GLU A 82 -14.25 -16.47 -5.63
C GLU A 82 -14.34 -17.34 -4.38
N ALA A 83 -13.24 -17.49 -3.62
CA ALA A 83 -13.16 -18.37 -2.45
C ALA A 83 -12.40 -17.71 -1.30
N PRO A 84 -12.66 -18.07 -0.03
CA PRO A 84 -11.89 -17.54 1.08
C PRO A 84 -10.40 -17.79 0.91
N PHE A 85 -9.59 -16.76 1.14
CA PHE A 85 -8.14 -16.82 0.93
C PHE A 85 -7.39 -16.60 2.25
N VAL A 86 -6.52 -17.52 2.62
CA VAL A 86 -5.66 -17.36 3.81
C VAL A 86 -4.42 -16.56 3.42
N LEU A 87 -4.28 -15.35 3.97
CA LEU A 87 -3.09 -14.54 3.81
C LEU A 87 -2.19 -14.67 5.03
N GLU A 88 -0.95 -15.11 4.82
CA GLU A 88 0.05 -15.26 5.87
C GLU A 88 1.01 -14.07 5.95
N HIS A 89 1.54 -13.79 7.14
CA HIS A 89 2.54 -12.75 7.31
C HIS A 89 3.78 -13.01 6.43
N GLY A 90 4.17 -11.99 5.66
CA GLY A 90 5.35 -12.07 4.78
C GLY A 90 5.09 -12.80 3.45
N GLN A 91 3.87 -13.27 3.21
CA GLN A 91 3.48 -13.78 1.90
C GLN A 91 3.64 -12.69 0.84
N ILE A 92 4.25 -13.05 -0.29
CA ILE A 92 4.46 -12.11 -1.39
C ILE A 92 3.12 -11.88 -2.09
N VAL A 93 2.65 -10.64 -2.02
CA VAL A 93 1.36 -10.22 -2.59
C VAL A 93 1.54 -9.49 -3.92
N GLY A 94 2.64 -8.76 -4.08
CA GLY A 94 2.91 -7.93 -5.24
C GLY A 94 4.39 -7.65 -5.41
N ARG A 95 4.71 -6.91 -6.47
CA ARG A 95 6.05 -6.39 -6.76
C ARG A 95 5.93 -4.93 -7.19
N LEU A 96 6.93 -4.14 -6.82
CA LEU A 96 7.08 -2.78 -7.32
C LEU A 96 7.93 -2.78 -8.59
N ILE A 97 7.37 -2.29 -9.67
CA ILE A 97 8.06 -2.07 -10.95
C ILE A 97 8.52 -0.62 -10.97
N TYR A 98 9.82 -0.38 -11.00
CA TYR A 98 10.36 0.97 -11.07
C TYR A 98 10.53 1.41 -12.51
N GLU A 99 10.08 2.62 -12.82
CA GLU A 99 10.21 3.24 -14.13
C GLU A 99 10.90 4.59 -14.01
N ARG A 100 11.82 4.87 -14.93
CA ARG A 100 12.60 6.11 -14.93
C ARG A 100 11.75 7.25 -15.46
N MET A 101 11.74 8.37 -14.75
CA MET A 101 11.05 9.59 -15.17
C MET A 101 11.74 10.21 -16.40
N ALA A 102 10.95 10.78 -17.31
CA ALA A 102 11.47 11.51 -18.47
C ALA A 102 12.34 12.71 -18.07
N ALA A 103 11.99 13.37 -16.96
CA ALA A 103 12.80 14.39 -16.30
C ALA A 103 12.47 14.42 -14.80
N ARG A 104 13.40 14.92 -13.97
CA ARG A 104 13.19 15.05 -12.53
C ARG A 104 12.02 16.01 -12.23
N PRO A 105 11.00 15.60 -11.46
CA PRO A 105 9.90 16.49 -11.09
C PRO A 105 10.38 17.69 -10.27
N LYS A 106 9.76 18.86 -10.49
CA LYS A 106 10.01 20.07 -9.69
C LYS A 106 9.57 19.91 -8.23
N ARG A 107 8.54 19.09 -8.00
CA ARG A 107 8.00 18.79 -6.67
C ARG A 107 8.04 17.28 -6.46
N LEU A 108 8.71 16.87 -5.39
CA LEU A 108 8.77 15.47 -4.97
C LEU A 108 7.64 15.17 -4.00
N TYR A 109 7.21 13.91 -3.97
CA TYR A 109 6.32 13.43 -2.93
C TYR A 109 6.98 13.62 -1.55
N GLY A 110 6.23 14.10 -0.55
CA GLY A 110 6.78 14.47 0.75
C GLY A 110 7.38 15.88 0.84
N ALA A 111 7.75 16.51 -0.29
CA ALA A 111 8.28 17.87 -0.29
C ALA A 111 7.13 18.91 -0.17
N GLY A 112 6.88 19.34 1.08
CA GLY A 112 5.87 20.35 1.45
C GLY A 112 4.88 19.85 2.52
N LEU A 113 4.17 20.78 3.16
CA LEU A 113 3.15 20.47 4.18
C LEU A 113 2.02 19.59 3.60
N ALA A 114 1.66 18.53 4.34
CA ALA A 114 0.50 17.65 4.15
C ALA A 114 0.60 16.48 3.12
N SER A 115 1.76 15.85 2.94
CA SER A 115 1.80 14.55 2.23
C SER A 115 1.20 13.45 3.10
N ASN A 116 0.06 12.90 2.69
CA ASN A 116 -0.76 12.03 3.54
C ASN A 116 -0.12 10.69 3.93
N TYR A 117 0.82 10.17 3.15
CA TYR A 117 1.38 8.82 3.36
C TYR A 117 2.88 8.80 3.67
N GLN A 118 3.51 9.96 3.91
CA GLN A 118 4.92 9.99 4.28
C GLN A 118 5.10 9.49 5.72
N GLY A 119 5.94 8.46 5.89
CA GLY A 119 6.45 8.01 7.21
C GLY A 119 5.43 7.33 8.13
N GLN A 120 4.29 6.83 7.64
CA GLN A 120 3.25 6.24 8.49
C GLN A 120 2.93 4.78 8.14
N GLY A 121 2.40 4.06 9.14
CA GLY A 121 1.87 2.70 9.01
C GLY A 121 0.51 2.65 8.31
N LEU A 122 -0.34 1.70 8.68
CA LEU A 122 -1.68 1.56 8.08
C LEU A 122 -2.49 2.85 8.23
N LYS A 123 -3.02 3.38 7.12
CA LYS A 123 -3.78 4.63 7.10
C LYS A 123 -4.96 4.53 6.14
N LEU A 124 -6.14 4.92 6.61
CA LEU A 124 -7.31 5.09 5.77
C LEU A 124 -7.21 6.37 4.92
N SER A 125 -7.97 6.43 3.84
CA SER A 125 -8.10 7.65 3.04
C SER A 125 -8.52 8.85 3.92
N LYS A 126 -8.06 10.06 3.58
CA LYS A 126 -8.29 11.32 4.33
C LYS A 126 -9.76 11.67 4.60
N HIS A 127 -10.69 10.99 3.93
CA HIS A 127 -12.13 11.16 4.08
C HIS A 127 -12.71 10.36 5.25
N PHE A 128 -11.96 9.42 5.82
CA PHE A 128 -12.40 8.56 6.91
C PHE A 128 -11.68 8.90 8.21
N ARG A 129 -12.41 8.79 9.33
CA ARG A 129 -11.81 8.77 10.67
C ARG A 129 -11.34 7.34 10.96
N MET A 130 -10.17 7.20 11.58
CA MET A 130 -9.73 5.91 12.09
C MET A 130 -10.73 5.40 13.13
N PRO A 131 -11.05 4.08 13.15
CA PRO A 131 -11.75 3.48 14.27
C PRO A 131 -11.00 3.77 15.56
N THR A 132 -11.73 4.14 16.62
CA THR A 132 -11.17 4.22 17.97
C THR A 132 -11.04 2.78 18.49
N PRO A 133 -9.91 2.41 19.14
CA PRO A 133 -9.76 1.10 19.76
C PRO A 133 -10.84 0.80 20.80
#